data_AF-A0A8S3HXU7-F1
#
_entry.id   AF-A0A8S3HXU7-F1
#
_cell.length_a   1.000
_cell.length_b   1.000
_cell.length_c   1.000
_cell.angle_alpha   90.00
_cell.angle_beta   90.00
_cell.angle_gamma   90.00
#
_symmetry.space_group_name_H-M   'P 1'
#
loop_
_entity.id
_entity.type
_entity.pdbx_description
1 polymer ?
#
loop_
_entity_poly.entity_id
_entity_poly.type
_entity_poly.pdbx_seq_one_letter_code
_entity_poly.pdbx_strand_id
1 'polypeptide(L)'
;KKLLKLWFSDEYKKSEWSSFSQFGTISKQLYQYRYPSTTSRTPRPLIQFHRFKANEFRLILLFGAPVFKRYLKPKIYKNYLLLVFAFHLAEFRSLRSTDIDDIRFLLDSFLYEYPSLYTNRHNQQVIHSIDHVAQSVQDYGQLSNYSTFNFESLLGDKYVE
;
A
#
# COMPACT_ATOMS: atom_id res chain seq x y z
N LYS A 1 5.22 -2.74 -0.74
CA LYS A 1 6.17 -3.45 -1.67
C LYS A 1 5.83 -4.93 -1.87
N LYS A 2 5.70 -5.75 -0.82
CA LYS A 2 5.48 -7.21 -0.93
C LYS A 2 4.26 -7.60 -1.78
N LEU A 3 3.10 -6.98 -1.54
CA LEU A 3 1.86 -7.22 -2.31
C LEU A 3 2.05 -7.01 -3.82
N LEU A 4 2.68 -5.90 -4.22
CA LEU A 4 2.96 -5.62 -5.64
C LEU A 4 3.87 -6.68 -6.27
N LYS A 5 4.85 -7.20 -5.52
CA LYS A 5 5.66 -8.33 -5.99
C LYS A 5 4.80 -9.58 -6.22
N LEU A 6 3.90 -9.90 -5.28
CA LEU A 6 3.02 -11.06 -5.39
C LEU A 6 2.05 -10.97 -6.56
N TRP A 7 1.49 -9.78 -6.82
CA TRP A 7 0.50 -9.60 -7.88
C TRP A 7 1.10 -9.45 -9.28
N PHE A 8 2.31 -8.89 -9.40
CA PHE A 8 2.82 -8.38 -10.68
C PHE A 8 4.24 -8.80 -11.05
N SER A 9 4.90 -9.70 -10.30
CA SER A 9 6.20 -10.24 -10.72
C SER A 9 6.08 -11.55 -11.50
N ASP A 10 7.02 -11.77 -12.42
CA ASP A 10 7.09 -13.00 -13.22
C ASP A 10 7.24 -14.25 -12.34
N GLU A 11 7.90 -14.11 -11.17
CA GLU A 11 8.09 -15.17 -10.17
C GLU A 11 6.78 -15.83 -9.75
N TYR A 12 5.70 -15.04 -9.64
CA TYR A 12 4.39 -15.51 -9.18
C TYR A 12 3.36 -15.55 -10.31
N LYS A 13 3.74 -15.44 -11.59
CA LYS A 13 2.77 -15.30 -12.70
C LYS A 13 1.74 -16.42 -12.76
N LYS A 14 2.10 -17.63 -12.31
CA LYS A 14 1.25 -18.83 -12.29
C LYS A 14 0.46 -19.00 -10.98
N SER A 15 0.71 -18.18 -9.97
CA SER A 15 0.03 -18.26 -8.68
C SER A 15 -1.41 -17.76 -8.77
N GLU A 16 -2.29 -18.28 -7.93
CA GLU A 16 -3.71 -17.92 -7.99
C GLU A 16 -3.98 -16.43 -7.72
N TRP A 17 -3.19 -15.77 -6.89
CA TRP A 17 -3.34 -14.34 -6.57
C TRP A 17 -2.75 -13.40 -7.63
N SER A 18 -2.14 -13.93 -8.68
CA SER A 18 -1.45 -13.15 -9.71
C SER A 18 -2.41 -12.40 -10.61
N SER A 19 -2.03 -11.17 -10.95
CA SER A 19 -2.60 -10.35 -12.02
C SER A 19 -1.51 -9.90 -13.00
N PHE A 20 -0.47 -10.73 -13.16
CA PHE A 20 0.72 -10.43 -13.98
C PHE A 20 0.37 -10.12 -15.44
N SER A 21 -0.59 -10.86 -16.03
CA SER A 21 -0.97 -10.67 -17.43
C SER A 21 -1.58 -9.29 -17.71
N GLN A 22 -2.16 -8.63 -16.71
CA GLN A 22 -2.72 -7.28 -16.83
C GLN A 22 -1.75 -6.18 -16.38
N PHE A 23 -0.51 -6.52 -16.00
CA PHE A 23 0.40 -5.59 -15.34
C PHE A 23 0.69 -4.31 -16.15
N GLY A 24 0.92 -4.45 -17.46
CA GLY A 24 1.14 -3.30 -18.35
C GLY A 24 -0.06 -2.34 -18.38
N THR A 25 -1.27 -2.89 -18.48
CA THR A 25 -2.53 -2.11 -18.47
C THR A 25 -2.74 -1.41 -17.13
N ILE A 26 -2.55 -2.12 -16.02
CA ILE A 26 -2.64 -1.56 -14.66
C ILE A 26 -1.64 -0.43 -14.47
N SER A 27 -0.40 -0.64 -14.88
CA SER A 27 0.68 0.36 -14.80
C SER A 27 0.31 1.63 -15.57
N LYS A 28 -0.23 1.48 -16.78
CA LYS A 28 -0.67 2.63 -17.59
C LYS A 28 -1.83 3.38 -16.93
N GLN A 29 -2.83 2.67 -16.43
CA GLN A 29 -3.98 3.30 -15.77
C GLN A 29 -3.61 4.04 -14.49
N LEU A 30 -2.74 3.48 -13.66
CA LEU A 30 -2.25 4.16 -12.45
C LEU A 30 -1.41 5.40 -12.77
N TYR A 31 -0.64 5.37 -13.85
CA TYR A 31 0.14 6.53 -14.29
C TYR A 31 -0.75 7.67 -14.82
N GLN A 32 -1.86 7.31 -15.50
CA GLN A 32 -2.83 8.25 -16.03
C GLN A 32 -3.90 8.66 -15.00
N TYR A 33 -3.90 8.04 -13.81
CA TYR A 33 -4.86 8.34 -12.76
C TYR A 33 -4.65 9.76 -12.22
N ARG A 34 -5.75 10.50 -12.03
CA ARG A 34 -5.70 11.83 -11.44
C ARG A 34 -5.68 11.73 -9.92
N TYR A 35 -4.50 11.89 -9.34
CA TYR A 35 -4.31 11.93 -7.89
C TYR A 35 -4.80 13.27 -7.31
N PRO A 36 -5.15 13.33 -6.00
CA PRO A 36 -5.49 14.58 -5.34
C PRO A 36 -4.35 15.61 -5.45
N SER A 37 -4.70 16.90 -5.54
CA SER A 37 -3.74 18.00 -5.62
C SER A 37 -2.85 18.15 -4.37
N THR A 38 -3.25 17.53 -3.26
CA THR A 38 -2.45 17.46 -2.02
C THR A 38 -1.26 16.50 -2.11
N THR A 39 -1.16 15.73 -3.20
CA THR A 39 -0.01 14.88 -3.47
C THR A 39 1.06 15.68 -4.21
N SER A 40 2.32 15.57 -3.78
CA SER A 40 3.41 16.38 -4.34
C SER A 40 3.79 15.96 -5.76
N ARG A 41 3.62 14.68 -6.12
CA ARG A 41 4.02 14.12 -7.43
C ARG A 41 3.15 12.92 -7.83
N THR A 42 2.96 12.74 -9.13
CA THR A 42 2.47 11.48 -9.71
C THR A 42 3.53 10.39 -9.51
N PRO A 43 3.18 9.19 -9.03
CA PRO A 43 4.13 8.09 -8.91
C PRO A 43 4.67 7.68 -10.29
N ARG A 44 5.89 7.14 -10.32
CA ARG A 44 6.42 6.51 -11.54
C ARG A 44 5.49 5.39 -12.02
N PRO A 45 5.58 4.98 -13.30
CA PRO A 45 4.81 3.84 -13.80
C PRO A 45 5.01 2.61 -12.92
N LEU A 46 3.93 1.90 -12.59
CA LEU A 46 3.95 0.74 -11.69
C LEU A 46 4.92 -0.35 -12.15
N ILE A 47 5.18 -0.47 -13.45
CA ILE A 47 6.19 -1.40 -13.98
C ILE A 47 7.59 -1.20 -13.36
N GLN A 48 7.87 0.00 -12.83
CA GLN A 48 9.12 0.35 -12.17
C GLN A 48 9.03 0.30 -10.64
N PHE A 49 8.04 -0.39 -10.04
CA PHE A 49 7.80 -0.38 -8.58
C PHE A 49 9.01 -0.79 -7.74
N HIS A 50 10.02 -1.41 -8.34
CA HIS A 50 11.23 -1.89 -7.70
C HIS A 50 12.12 -0.71 -7.30
N ARG A 51 12.02 0.39 -8.05
CA ARG A 51 12.73 1.65 -7.85
C ARG A 51 11.93 2.66 -7.03
N PHE A 52 10.67 2.37 -6.70
CA PHE A 52 9.79 3.29 -5.97
C PHE A 52 10.39 3.67 -4.62
N LYS A 53 10.22 4.94 -4.27
CA LYS A 53 10.46 5.46 -2.93
C LYS A 53 9.23 5.20 -2.04
N ALA A 54 9.37 5.44 -0.74
CA ALA A 54 8.32 5.14 0.22
C ALA A 54 7.02 5.92 -0.10
N ASN A 55 7.15 7.20 -0.50
CA ASN A 55 6.03 8.03 -0.93
C ASN A 55 5.21 7.45 -2.09
N GLU A 56 5.85 6.84 -3.07
CA GLU A 56 5.13 6.29 -4.23
C GLU A 56 4.35 5.03 -3.84
N PHE A 57 4.91 4.20 -2.95
CA PHE A 57 4.15 3.07 -2.41
C PHE A 57 2.94 3.54 -1.60
N ARG A 58 3.09 4.61 -0.81
CA ARG A 58 1.98 5.22 -0.07
C ARG A 58 0.89 5.72 -1.03
N LEU A 59 1.25 6.46 -2.07
CA LEU A 59 0.28 6.97 -3.05
C LEU A 59 -0.50 5.84 -3.72
N ILE A 60 0.20 4.78 -4.16
CA ILE A 60 -0.46 3.63 -4.77
C ILE A 60 -1.35 2.89 -3.78
N LEU A 61 -0.94 2.77 -2.51
CA LEU A 61 -1.78 2.15 -1.47
C LEU A 61 -3.08 2.94 -1.27
N LEU A 62 -2.98 4.24 -1.01
CA LEU A 62 -4.12 5.07 -0.64
C LEU A 62 -5.07 5.33 -1.81
N PHE A 63 -4.54 5.47 -3.03
CA PHE A 63 -5.33 5.92 -4.19
C PHE A 63 -5.44 4.89 -5.32
N GLY A 64 -4.71 3.77 -5.27
CA GLY A 64 -4.73 2.77 -6.33
C GLY A 64 -5.95 1.83 -6.33
N ALA A 65 -6.72 1.80 -5.25
CA ALA A 65 -7.86 0.88 -5.08
C ALA A 65 -8.89 0.92 -6.23
N PRO A 66 -9.33 2.08 -6.74
CA PRO A 66 -10.26 2.15 -7.86
C PRO A 66 -9.76 1.45 -9.13
N VAL A 67 -8.45 1.51 -9.39
CA VAL A 67 -7.82 0.82 -10.52
C VAL A 67 -7.75 -0.68 -10.24
N PHE A 68 -7.22 -1.07 -9.08
CA PHE A 68 -7.03 -2.48 -8.72
C PHE A 68 -8.33 -3.30 -8.66
N LYS A 69 -9.47 -2.66 -8.36
CA LYS A 69 -10.79 -3.31 -8.30
C LYS A 69 -11.13 -4.14 -9.55
N ARG A 70 -10.67 -3.69 -10.73
CA ARG A 70 -10.96 -4.34 -12.01
C ARG A 70 -10.06 -5.53 -12.32
N TYR A 71 -8.93 -5.64 -11.62
CA TYR A 71 -7.84 -6.55 -12.02
C TYR A 71 -7.45 -7.57 -10.96
N LEU A 72 -7.65 -7.25 -9.67
CA LEU A 72 -7.43 -8.19 -8.58
C LEU A 72 -8.66 -9.08 -8.41
N LYS A 73 -8.43 -10.34 -8.04
CA LYS A 73 -9.51 -11.26 -7.68
C LYS A 73 -10.33 -10.70 -6.49
N PRO A 74 -11.64 -10.96 -6.40
CA PRO A 74 -12.49 -10.35 -5.37
C PRO A 74 -11.98 -10.53 -3.93
N LYS A 75 -11.53 -11.74 -3.55
CA LYS A 75 -10.98 -12.01 -2.22
C LYS A 75 -9.69 -11.23 -1.94
N ILE A 76 -8.80 -11.18 -2.93
CA ILE A 76 -7.54 -10.43 -2.87
C ILE A 76 -7.80 -8.92 -2.72
N TYR A 77 -8.75 -8.40 -3.51
CA TYR A 77 -9.13 -7.00 -3.46
C TYR A 77 -9.79 -6.62 -2.12
N LYS A 78 -10.66 -7.48 -1.58
CA LYS A 78 -11.28 -7.25 -0.27
C LYS A 78 -10.24 -7.19 0.84
N ASN A 79 -9.31 -8.15 0.88
CA ASN A 79 -8.21 -8.13 1.83
C ASN A 79 -7.35 -6.87 1.67
N TYR A 80 -7.00 -6.50 0.44
CA TYR A 80 -6.29 -5.24 0.16
C TYR A 80 -7.03 -4.01 0.70
N LEU A 81 -8.36 -3.94 0.59
CA LEU A 81 -9.14 -2.81 1.10
C LEU A 81 -9.03 -2.64 2.63
N LEU A 82 -8.89 -3.72 3.40
CA LEU A 82 -8.65 -3.64 4.84
C LEU A 82 -7.38 -2.81 5.13
N LEU A 83 -6.31 -3.10 4.38
CA LEU A 83 -5.05 -2.37 4.48
C LEU A 83 -5.21 -0.90 4.02
N VAL A 84 -5.94 -0.66 2.93
CA VAL A 84 -6.21 0.70 2.43
C VAL A 84 -6.94 1.54 3.47
N PHE A 85 -8.00 1.00 4.08
CA PHE A 85 -8.77 1.73 5.09
C PHE A 85 -7.98 1.97 6.37
N ALA A 86 -7.23 0.98 6.84
CA ALA A 86 -6.37 1.14 8.01
C ALA A 86 -5.37 2.29 7.82
N PHE A 87 -4.73 2.36 6.65
CA PHE A 87 -3.75 3.43 6.36
C PHE A 87 -4.40 4.80 6.12
N HIS A 88 -5.61 4.86 5.55
CA HIS A 88 -6.36 6.13 5.48
C HIS A 88 -6.70 6.66 6.87
N LEU A 89 -7.16 5.78 7.77
CA LEU A 89 -7.44 6.14 9.16
C LEU A 89 -6.16 6.59 9.88
N ALA A 90 -5.07 5.82 9.76
CA ALA A 90 -3.79 6.11 10.42
C ALA A 90 -3.12 7.42 9.97
N GLU A 91 -3.53 7.99 8.84
CA GLU A 91 -3.07 9.29 8.33
C GLU A 91 -4.06 10.43 8.55
N PHE A 92 -5.20 10.15 9.19
CA PHE A 92 -6.23 11.13 9.42
C PHE A 92 -5.81 12.18 10.47
N ARG A 93 -6.06 13.46 10.18
CA ARG A 93 -5.53 14.59 10.98
C ARG A 93 -6.01 14.66 12.43
N SER A 94 -7.10 14.00 12.76
CA SER A 94 -7.73 14.08 14.07
C SER A 94 -8.14 12.68 14.52
N LEU A 95 -7.16 11.93 15.04
CA LEU A 95 -7.37 10.57 15.54
C LEU A 95 -8.05 10.60 16.91
N ARG A 96 -9.12 9.83 17.05
CA ARG A 96 -9.76 9.48 18.33
C ARG A 96 -9.28 8.10 18.77
N SER A 97 -9.46 7.77 20.04
CA SER A 97 -9.16 6.42 20.55
C SER A 97 -9.89 5.32 19.77
N THR A 98 -11.16 5.55 19.42
CA THR A 98 -11.96 4.63 18.61
C THR A 98 -11.34 4.39 17.22
N ASP A 99 -10.69 5.39 16.65
CA ASP A 99 -10.05 5.25 15.33
C ASP A 99 -8.81 4.35 15.42
N ILE A 100 -8.11 4.31 16.56
CA ILE A 100 -6.97 3.40 16.82
C ILE A 100 -7.46 1.95 16.90
N ASP A 101 -8.58 1.72 17.60
CA ASP A 101 -9.18 0.39 17.70
C ASP A 101 -9.66 -0.10 16.32
N ASP A 102 -10.24 0.78 15.49
CA ASP A 102 -10.62 0.47 14.11
C ASP A 102 -9.40 0.14 13.24
N ILE A 103 -8.29 0.89 13.37
CA ILE A 103 -7.04 0.58 12.67
C ILE A 103 -6.55 -0.81 13.05
N ARG A 104 -6.50 -1.11 14.36
CA ARG A 104 -6.07 -2.43 14.87
C ARG A 104 -6.94 -3.54 14.31
N PHE A 105 -8.26 -3.40 14.40
CA PHE A 105 -9.22 -4.38 13.87
C PHE A 105 -9.05 -4.64 12.37
N LEU A 106 -8.86 -3.59 11.56
CA LEU A 106 -8.66 -3.71 10.11
C LEU A 106 -7.34 -4.41 9.77
N LEU A 107 -6.25 -4.11 10.50
CA LEU A 107 -4.95 -4.73 10.29
C LEU A 107 -4.93 -6.20 10.74
N ASP A 108 -5.56 -6.50 11.87
CA ASP A 108 -5.70 -7.88 12.36
C ASP A 108 -6.53 -8.72 11.38
N SER A 109 -7.63 -8.16 10.86
CA SER A 109 -8.45 -8.80 9.83
C SER A 109 -7.65 -9.03 8.55
N PHE A 110 -6.81 -8.06 8.15
CA PHE A 110 -5.92 -8.21 7.01
C PHE A 110 -4.95 -9.39 7.22
N LEU A 111 -4.29 -9.45 8.37
CA LEU A 111 -3.31 -10.48 8.73
C LEU A 111 -3.95 -11.86 8.91
N TYR A 112 -5.18 -11.92 9.40
CA TYR A 112 -5.93 -13.17 9.56
C TYR A 112 -6.25 -13.82 8.19
N GLU A 113 -6.68 -13.04 7.20
CA GLU A 113 -7.01 -13.56 5.87
C GLU A 113 -5.76 -13.85 5.01
N TYR A 114 -4.67 -13.10 5.22
CA TYR A 114 -3.45 -13.12 4.39
C TYR A 114 -2.86 -14.53 4.12
N PRO A 115 -2.70 -15.43 5.12
CA PRO A 115 -2.17 -16.78 4.92
C PRO A 115 -2.94 -17.60 3.89
N SER A 116 -4.28 -17.51 3.94
CA SER A 116 -5.18 -18.26 3.06
C SER A 116 -5.13 -17.76 1.61
N LEU A 117 -4.68 -16.52 1.41
CA LEU A 117 -4.63 -15.86 0.10
C LEU A 117 -3.27 -16.00 -0.60
N TYR A 118 -2.17 -16.03 0.16
CA TYR A 118 -0.81 -15.93 -0.39
C TYR A 118 0.13 -17.07 0.04
N THR A 119 -0.35 -18.06 0.79
CA THR A 119 0.43 -19.14 1.43
C THR A 119 1.35 -18.68 2.56
N ASN A 120 1.59 -19.58 3.53
CA ASN A 120 2.33 -19.27 4.77
C ASN A 120 3.75 -18.73 4.57
N ARG A 121 4.43 -19.09 3.47
CA ARG A 121 5.80 -18.64 3.16
C ARG A 121 5.96 -17.12 2.98
N HIS A 122 4.86 -16.37 2.91
CA HIS A 122 4.88 -14.93 2.71
C HIS A 122 4.44 -14.12 3.94
N ASN A 123 4.05 -14.79 5.03
CA ASN A 123 3.40 -14.15 6.17
C ASN A 123 4.36 -13.39 7.09
N GLN A 124 5.50 -13.97 7.46
CA GLN A 124 6.36 -13.44 8.53
C GLN A 124 6.75 -11.97 8.30
N GLN A 125 7.25 -11.64 7.10
CA GLN A 125 7.65 -10.28 6.78
C GLN A 125 6.47 -9.30 6.81
N VAL A 126 5.27 -9.75 6.42
CA VAL A 126 4.08 -8.91 6.37
C VAL A 126 3.54 -8.65 7.77
N ILE A 127 3.52 -9.68 8.63
CA ILE A 127 3.15 -9.56 10.05
C ILE A 127 4.04 -8.51 10.73
N HIS A 128 5.37 -8.68 10.66
CA HIS A 128 6.31 -7.73 11.29
C HIS A 128 6.17 -6.29 10.78
N SER A 129 5.75 -6.10 9.53
CA SER A 129 5.60 -4.75 8.95
C SER A 129 4.28 -4.08 9.36
N ILE A 130 3.27 -4.83 9.79
CA ILE A 130 1.90 -4.34 9.99
C ILE A 130 1.52 -4.31 11.47
N ASP A 131 1.97 -5.30 12.25
CA ASP A 131 1.59 -5.50 13.65
C ASP A 131 1.84 -4.26 14.52
N HIS A 132 2.94 -3.55 14.25
CA HIS A 132 3.33 -2.36 15.01
C HIS A 132 2.60 -1.07 14.59
N VAL A 133 1.85 -1.05 13.50
CA VAL A 133 1.29 0.19 12.93
C VAL A 133 0.28 0.83 13.88
N ALA A 134 -0.69 0.06 14.39
CA ALA A 134 -1.71 0.59 15.31
C ALA A 134 -1.07 1.13 16.60
N GLN A 135 -0.08 0.42 17.15
CA GLN A 135 0.66 0.86 18.34
C GLN A 135 1.48 2.11 18.06
N SER A 136 2.15 2.19 16.91
CA SER A 136 2.93 3.37 16.52
C SER A 136 2.05 4.60 16.36
N VAL A 137 0.81 4.41 15.86
CA VAL A 137 -0.18 5.48 15.76
C VAL A 137 -0.66 5.93 17.14
N GLN A 138 -0.84 5.00 18.06
CA GLN A 138 -1.19 5.29 19.45
C GLN A 138 -0.08 6.08 20.18
N ASP A 139 1.17 5.70 19.98
CA ASP A 139 2.31 6.27 20.72
C ASP A 139 2.78 7.61 20.14
N TYR A 140 2.75 7.76 18.81
CA TYR A 140 3.36 8.90 18.10
C TYR A 140 2.36 9.74 17.29
N GLY A 141 1.08 9.39 17.31
CA GLY A 141 0.04 10.03 16.51
C GLY A 141 0.07 9.61 15.04
N GLN A 142 -0.30 10.49 14.13
CA GLN A 142 -0.44 10.15 12.71
C GLN A 142 0.85 9.65 12.07
N LEU A 143 0.74 8.68 11.15
CA LEU A 143 1.87 8.18 10.36
C LEU A 143 2.62 9.30 9.62
N SER A 144 1.93 10.35 9.19
CA SER A 144 2.51 11.51 8.52
C SER A 144 3.50 12.30 9.39
N ASN A 145 3.42 12.19 10.72
CA ASN A 145 4.25 12.94 11.66
C ASN A 145 5.68 12.41 11.76
N TYR A 146 5.87 11.09 11.62
CA TYR A 146 7.16 10.43 11.82
C TYR A 146 7.61 9.59 10.61
N SER A 147 6.83 9.58 9.54
CA SER A 147 7.26 8.96 8.29
C SER A 147 8.30 9.81 7.58
N THR A 148 9.26 9.14 6.94
CA THR A 148 10.29 9.79 6.11
C THR A 148 9.73 10.40 4.82
N PHE A 149 8.43 10.21 4.56
CA PHE A 149 7.68 10.73 3.42
C PHE A 149 7.93 12.21 3.17
N ASN A 150 7.88 13.04 4.22
CA ASN A 150 8.07 14.48 4.08
C ASN A 150 9.52 14.86 3.69
N PHE A 151 10.50 14.06 4.11
CA PHE A 151 11.92 14.31 3.85
C PHE A 151 12.38 13.78 2.49
N GLU A 152 11.80 12.68 2.00
CA GLU A 152 12.11 12.14 0.67
C GLU A 152 11.76 13.11 -0.47
N SER A 153 10.71 13.94 -0.28
CA SER A 153 10.31 14.96 -1.24
C SER A 153 11.34 16.10 -1.31
N LEU A 154 11.99 16.44 -0.20
CA LEU A 154 12.98 17.51 -0.11
C LEU A 154 14.36 17.09 -0.66
N LEU A 155 14.72 15.82 -0.51
CA LEU A 155 15.99 15.27 -1.01
C LEU A 155 15.97 14.92 -2.51
N GLY A 156 14.78 14.88 -3.13
CA GLY A 156 14.60 14.52 -4.54
C GLY A 156 14.93 15.62 -5.56
N ASP A 157 15.07 16.88 -5.13
CA ASP A 157 15.26 18.04 -6.03
C ASP A 157 16.70 18.54 -6.16
N LYS A 158 17.68 17.80 -5.63
CA LYS A 158 19.11 18.17 -5.70
C LYS A 158 19.95 17.39 -6.72
N TYR A 159 19.33 16.59 -7.59
CA TYR A 159 20.05 15.85 -8.64
C TYR A 159 19.34 15.89 -9.99
N VAL A 160 19.03 17.10 -10.46
CA VAL A 160 18.83 17.37 -11.88
C VAL A 160 19.78 18.50 -12.22
N GLU A 161 21.02 18.13 -12.60
CA GLU A 161 21.86 18.93 -13.48
C GLU A 161 21.27 18.88 -14.91
#